data_AF-A0AAV2KGD9-F1
#
_entry.id   AF-A0AAV2KGD9-F1
#
_cell.length_a   1.000
_cell.length_b   1.000
_cell.length_c   1.000
_cell.angle_alpha   90.00
_cell.angle_beta   90.00
_cell.angle_gamma   90.00
#
_symmetry.space_group_name_H-M   'P 1'
#
loop_
_entity.id
_entity.type
_entity.pdbx_description
1 polymer ?
#
loop_
_entity_poly.entity_id
_entity_poly.type
_entity_poly.pdbx_seq_one_letter_code
_entity_poly.pdbx_strand_id
1 'polypeptide(L)'
;MCSFRGSSGQRVRTEEEAEEEGKTATSSQHPRPRSNFKRMKTGLKLKLSKRELEQLVDKEVQSVVSQRESSLDVLIENIRQQLGQGLNYETSIEMLQSQMMAVTRRAEHALAQIAQNSAASHCSTSSVQSQNNTEDCVEDSRVSEFMEKTRKQIERLHAESADLRAALAVITGPTTPSPTTISRRQDGVIDGLAKLIKKEPTEAEESSSLVVASGPVKRTTEELSNEQGRHSKRIKTEPEDSPYPPLPDLVFPPFLPSEASKYSLPPRVKAVLGFIKNPSPHLSLLWSLDEIVPNAPPMNLYSIFISTELAPGSGVFSSWQKLPDQTARTLPMSYENVKFKPGHKLCVTVVGLDKFGRYGPFSNLSCVDGSEEAKSCENK
;
A
#
# COMPACT_ATOMS: atom_id res chain seq x y z
N MET A 1 47.22 -57.86 16.00
CA MET A 1 47.83 -58.45 14.79
C MET A 1 46.91 -58.08 13.63
N CYS A 2 47.21 -57.26 12.64
CA CYS A 2 48.48 -56.76 12.09
C CYS A 2 48.41 -55.26 11.80
N SER A 3 49.58 -54.62 11.90
CA SER A 3 49.91 -53.24 11.51
C SER A 3 50.40 -53.19 10.06
N PHE A 4 50.32 -52.03 9.39
CA PHE A 4 51.42 -51.30 8.69
C PHE A 4 50.86 -50.21 7.74
N ARG A 5 51.22 -48.93 7.96
CA ARG A 5 52.09 -48.02 7.15
C ARG A 5 51.56 -47.67 5.74
N GLY A 6 51.65 -46.44 5.23
CA GLY A 6 52.30 -45.20 5.67
C GLY A 6 52.68 -44.34 4.45
N SER A 7 52.89 -43.02 4.68
CA SER A 7 53.62 -42.02 3.83
C SER A 7 53.05 -41.73 2.43
N SER A 8 53.21 -40.59 1.77
CA SER A 8 53.99 -39.33 1.88
C SER A 8 53.37 -38.39 0.82
N GLY A 9 53.12 -37.10 1.03
CA GLY A 9 54.12 -36.04 1.01
C GLY A 9 54.49 -35.62 -0.43
N GLN A 10 54.04 -34.45 -0.90
CA GLN A 10 54.87 -33.56 -1.71
C GLN A 10 54.33 -32.12 -1.80
N ARG A 11 55.28 -31.21 -1.66
CA ARG A 11 55.25 -29.75 -1.67
C ARG A 11 55.89 -29.34 -3.00
N VAL A 12 55.28 -28.44 -3.76
CA VAL A 12 55.98 -27.70 -4.82
C VAL A 12 55.66 -26.21 -4.68
N ARG A 13 56.72 -25.46 -4.42
CA ARG A 13 56.89 -24.02 -4.62
C ARG A 13 57.38 -23.79 -6.04
N THR A 14 56.99 -22.64 -6.61
CA THR A 14 57.75 -21.70 -7.46
C THR A 14 56.79 -20.49 -7.63
N GLU A 15 57.08 -19.26 -7.20
CA GLU A 15 58.09 -18.28 -7.70
C GLU A 15 57.96 -18.16 -9.24
N GLU A 16 57.81 -16.98 -9.86
CA GLU A 16 58.62 -15.76 -9.73
C GLU A 16 58.02 -14.67 -10.65
N GLU A 17 58.11 -13.40 -10.19
CA GLU A 17 58.37 -12.13 -10.94
C GLU A 17 57.57 -11.71 -12.18
N ALA A 18 57.58 -10.45 -12.63
CA ALA A 18 57.77 -9.10 -12.09
C ALA A 18 57.57 -8.15 -13.29
N GLU A 19 57.05 -6.94 -13.05
CA GLU A 19 57.45 -5.64 -13.63
C GLU A 19 56.32 -4.64 -13.34
N GLU A 20 56.49 -3.61 -12.51
CA GLU A 20 57.35 -2.40 -12.52
C GLU A 20 56.69 -1.18 -13.16
N GLU A 21 56.75 -0.08 -12.39
CA GLU A 21 56.61 1.35 -12.72
C GLU A 21 55.32 1.87 -13.43
N GLY A 22 54.69 2.98 -13.03
CA GLY A 22 55.08 3.98 -12.05
C GLY A 22 54.10 5.16 -11.98
N LYS A 23 54.40 6.03 -11.00
CA LYS A 23 54.15 7.49 -10.93
C LYS A 23 52.84 8.04 -11.53
N THR A 24 51.98 8.61 -10.68
CA THR A 24 51.88 10.07 -10.52
C THR A 24 50.88 10.44 -9.43
N ALA A 25 51.30 11.38 -8.58
CA ALA A 25 50.47 12.01 -7.58
C ALA A 25 49.42 12.91 -8.24
N THR A 26 48.17 12.84 -7.78
CA THR A 26 47.27 14.01 -7.82
C THR A 26 46.36 13.98 -6.60
N SER A 27 46.86 14.62 -5.54
CA SER A 27 46.10 15.04 -4.37
C SER A 27 45.10 16.11 -4.80
N SER A 28 43.85 15.73 -5.04
CA SER A 28 42.76 16.68 -5.25
C SER A 28 42.18 17.08 -3.89
N GLN A 29 42.84 18.05 -3.25
CA GLN A 29 42.24 18.82 -2.16
C GLN A 29 41.19 19.76 -2.78
N HIS A 30 39.91 19.42 -2.64
CA HIS A 30 38.85 20.41 -2.74
C HIS A 30 38.88 21.31 -1.49
N PRO A 31 39.03 22.64 -1.64
CA PRO A 31 38.97 23.55 -0.51
C PRO A 31 37.54 23.58 0.02
N ARG A 32 37.33 23.01 1.21
CA ARG A 32 36.13 23.29 2.02
C ARG A 32 36.10 24.79 2.33
N PRO A 33 34.97 25.49 2.12
CA PRO A 33 34.86 26.86 2.58
C PRO A 33 34.89 26.86 4.11
N ARG A 34 35.98 27.38 4.68
CA ARG A 34 36.07 27.72 6.11
C ARG A 34 35.05 28.82 6.38
N SER A 35 33.88 28.45 6.90
CA SER A 35 32.90 29.40 7.44
C SER A 35 33.45 29.99 8.73
N ASN A 36 34.22 31.07 8.61
CA ASN A 36 34.53 31.94 9.73
C ASN A 36 33.23 32.64 10.15
N PHE A 37 32.46 32.03 11.06
CA PHE A 37 31.37 32.72 11.75
C PHE A 37 31.95 33.70 12.76
N LYS A 38 32.42 34.83 12.22
CA LYS A 38 32.74 36.02 12.99
C LYS A 38 31.41 36.54 13.52
N ARG A 39 31.22 36.43 14.84
CA ARG A 39 30.07 36.96 15.59
C ARG A 39 29.86 38.43 15.22
N MET A 40 28.97 38.70 14.26
CA MET A 40 28.70 40.06 13.81
C MET A 40 27.84 40.77 14.85
N LYS A 41 28.31 41.95 15.26
CA LYS A 41 27.57 42.96 16.02
C LYS A 41 26.20 43.15 15.37
N THR A 42 25.15 42.78 16.09
CA THR A 42 23.77 43.15 15.78
C THR A 42 23.64 44.67 15.98
N GLY A 43 23.35 45.41 14.91
CA GLY A 43 23.16 46.85 14.99
C GLY A 43 23.34 47.66 13.71
N LEU A 44 23.64 47.03 12.56
CA LEU A 44 23.65 47.76 11.28
C LEU A 44 22.22 47.88 10.75
N LYS A 45 21.63 49.08 10.93
CA LYS A 45 20.39 49.47 10.25
C LYS A 45 20.69 49.58 8.74
N LEU A 46 20.42 48.52 8.00
CA LEU A 46 20.48 48.50 6.54
C LEU A 46 19.42 49.47 6.01
N LYS A 47 19.86 50.59 5.44
CA LYS A 47 18.98 51.52 4.73
C LYS A 47 18.81 50.99 3.31
N LEU A 48 17.81 50.17 3.09
CA LEU A 48 17.39 49.77 1.75
C LEU A 48 16.45 50.84 1.18
N SER A 49 16.64 51.20 -0.09
CA SER A 49 15.69 52.05 -0.79
C SER A 49 14.39 51.28 -1.03
N LYS A 50 13.26 52.00 -1.17
CA LYS A 50 11.95 51.40 -1.44
C LYS A 50 11.97 50.48 -2.67
N ARG A 51 12.70 50.87 -3.73
CA ARG A 51 12.82 50.09 -4.97
C ARG A 51 13.60 48.80 -4.78
N GLU A 52 14.67 48.81 -3.98
CA GLU A 52 15.44 47.59 -3.69
C GLU A 52 14.60 46.60 -2.87
N LEU A 53 13.78 47.10 -1.95
CA LEU A 53 12.87 46.25 -1.19
C LEU A 53 11.80 45.61 -2.09
N GLU A 54 11.16 46.40 -2.97
CA GLU A 54 10.18 45.89 -3.95
C GLU A 54 10.79 44.80 -4.84
N GLN A 55 12.00 45.03 -5.38
CA GLN A 55 12.70 44.02 -6.18
C GLN A 55 13.03 42.73 -5.42
N LEU A 56 13.37 42.83 -4.13
CA LEU A 56 13.64 41.66 -3.29
C LEU A 56 12.37 40.85 -3.05
N VAL A 57 11.25 41.53 -2.81
CA VAL A 57 9.94 40.89 -2.63
C VAL A 57 9.53 40.19 -3.92
N ASP A 58 9.61 40.85 -5.07
CA ASP A 58 9.24 40.25 -6.36
C ASP A 58 10.08 39.01 -6.66
N LYS A 59 11.39 39.07 -6.40
CA LYS A 59 12.30 37.94 -6.58
C LYS A 59 11.98 36.78 -5.64
N GLU A 60 11.70 37.06 -4.37
CA GLU A 60 11.33 36.03 -3.40
C GLU A 60 10.00 35.37 -3.78
N VAL A 61 8.99 36.18 -4.14
CA VAL A 61 7.69 35.69 -4.60
C VAL A 61 7.87 34.81 -5.82
N GLN A 62 8.62 35.24 -6.84
CA GLN A 62 8.86 34.46 -8.04
C GLN A 62 9.60 33.15 -7.74
N SER A 63 10.58 33.18 -6.84
CA SER A 63 11.31 31.99 -6.38
C SER A 63 10.39 30.97 -5.72
N VAL A 64 9.52 31.43 -4.80
CA VAL A 64 8.56 30.57 -4.10
C VAL A 64 7.52 30.01 -5.07
N VAL A 65 7.05 30.81 -6.03
CA VAL A 65 6.09 30.35 -7.06
C VAL A 65 6.71 29.26 -7.93
N SER A 66 7.91 29.48 -8.50
CA SER A 66 8.58 28.43 -9.29
C SER A 66 8.90 27.18 -8.48
N GLN A 67 9.21 27.31 -7.19
CA GLN A 67 9.39 26.15 -6.31
C GLN A 67 8.08 25.36 -6.14
N ARG A 68 6.95 26.04 -5.99
CA ARG A 68 5.64 25.39 -5.89
C ARG A 68 5.22 24.74 -7.20
N GLU A 69 5.43 25.41 -8.33
CA GLU A 69 5.14 24.89 -9.67
C GLU A 69 5.95 23.61 -9.95
N SER A 70 7.27 23.64 -9.72
CA SER A 70 8.11 22.44 -9.89
C SER A 70 7.71 21.29 -8.94
N SER A 71 7.26 21.60 -7.72
CA SER A 71 6.72 20.59 -6.81
C SER A 71 5.42 19.97 -7.33
N LEU A 72 4.55 20.76 -7.97
CA LEU A 72 3.31 20.26 -8.58
C LEU A 72 3.62 19.40 -9.81
N ASP A 73 4.58 19.80 -10.64
CA ASP A 73 4.99 19.02 -11.81
C ASP A 73 5.49 17.62 -11.42
N VAL A 74 6.29 17.52 -10.36
CA VAL A 74 6.74 16.23 -9.80
C VAL A 74 5.54 15.38 -9.34
N LEU A 75 4.54 16.02 -8.71
CA LEU A 75 3.37 15.31 -8.20
C LEU A 75 2.46 14.83 -9.33
N ILE A 76 2.26 15.65 -10.37
CA ILE A 76 1.53 15.30 -11.59
C ILE A 76 2.23 14.14 -12.30
N GLU A 77 3.56 14.18 -12.43
CA GLU A 77 4.32 13.12 -13.07
C GLU A 77 4.26 11.81 -12.27
N ASN A 78 4.29 11.88 -10.94
CA ASN A 78 4.08 10.71 -10.09
C ASN A 78 2.66 10.13 -10.28
N ILE A 79 1.62 10.96 -10.30
CA ILE A 79 0.25 10.50 -10.57
C ILE A 79 0.16 9.87 -11.96
N ARG A 80 0.76 10.48 -12.99
CA ARG A 80 0.81 9.89 -14.34
C ARG A 80 1.56 8.57 -14.37
N GLN A 81 2.65 8.43 -13.62
CA GLN A 81 3.38 7.17 -13.50
C GLN A 81 2.57 6.11 -12.76
N GLN A 82 1.82 6.47 -11.70
CA GLN A 82 0.92 5.54 -11.02
C GLN A 82 -0.23 5.09 -11.91
N LEU A 83 -0.81 6.00 -12.70
CA LEU A 83 -1.87 5.71 -13.66
C LEU A 83 -1.34 4.96 -14.89
N GLY A 84 -0.13 5.24 -15.35
CA GLY A 84 0.54 4.60 -16.48
C GLY A 84 1.18 3.24 -16.15
N GLN A 85 1.58 3.05 -14.89
CA GLN A 85 1.79 1.73 -14.29
C GLN A 85 0.48 0.96 -14.10
N GLY A 86 -0.65 1.60 -14.44
CA GLY A 86 -1.96 1.02 -14.64
C GLY A 86 -2.15 -0.14 -13.72
N LEU A 87 -2.56 0.13 -12.46
CA LEU A 87 -3.14 -0.85 -11.56
C LEU A 87 -3.69 -1.96 -12.44
N ASN A 88 -3.02 -3.12 -12.45
CA ASN A 88 -3.13 -4.13 -13.50
C ASN A 88 -4.49 -4.86 -13.35
N TYR A 89 -5.57 -4.08 -13.34
CA TYR A 89 -6.94 -4.50 -13.26
C TYR A 89 -7.24 -5.35 -14.48
N GLU A 90 -6.69 -5.02 -15.65
CA GLU A 90 -6.83 -5.88 -16.83
C GLU A 90 -6.23 -7.27 -16.59
N THR A 91 -4.97 -7.36 -16.16
CA THR A 91 -4.33 -8.64 -15.84
C THR A 91 -5.02 -9.36 -14.68
N SER A 92 -5.51 -8.62 -13.68
CA SER A 92 -6.23 -9.17 -12.54
C SER A 92 -7.60 -9.72 -12.96
N ILE A 93 -8.30 -9.03 -13.86
CA ILE A 93 -9.58 -9.44 -14.47
C ILE A 93 -9.35 -10.68 -15.31
N GLU A 94 -8.32 -10.71 -16.16
CA GLU A 94 -7.95 -11.89 -16.96
C GLU A 94 -7.62 -13.10 -16.06
N MET A 95 -6.91 -12.89 -14.95
CA MET A 95 -6.60 -13.93 -13.98
C MET A 95 -7.87 -14.46 -13.30
N LEU A 96 -8.76 -13.57 -12.86
CA LEU A 96 -10.07 -13.92 -12.29
C LEU A 96 -10.94 -14.70 -13.27
N GLN A 97 -11.00 -14.26 -14.53
CA GLN A 97 -11.71 -14.97 -15.60
C GLN A 97 -11.15 -16.37 -15.82
N SER A 98 -9.82 -16.51 -15.82
CA SER A 98 -9.14 -17.81 -15.95
C SER A 98 -9.46 -18.74 -14.79
N GLN A 99 -9.46 -18.23 -13.56
CA GLN A 99 -9.85 -18.98 -12.36
C GLN A 99 -11.31 -19.41 -12.40
N MET A 100 -12.21 -18.50 -12.78
CA MET A 100 -13.64 -18.79 -12.92
C MET A 100 -13.89 -19.90 -13.94
N MET A 101 -13.27 -19.82 -15.13
CA MET A 101 -13.38 -20.88 -16.15
C MET A 101 -12.82 -22.23 -15.67
N ALA A 102 -11.78 -22.24 -14.83
CA ALA A 102 -11.25 -23.48 -14.26
C ALA A 102 -12.25 -24.12 -13.28
N VAL A 103 -12.93 -23.31 -12.46
CA VAL A 103 -13.99 -23.78 -11.56
C VAL A 103 -15.18 -24.31 -12.35
N THR A 104 -15.64 -23.57 -13.38
CA THR A 104 -16.74 -24.00 -14.25
C THR A 104 -16.44 -25.35 -14.91
N ARG A 105 -15.25 -25.52 -15.49
CA ARG A 105 -14.85 -26.81 -16.10
C ARG A 105 -14.83 -27.96 -15.09
N ARG A 106 -14.39 -27.70 -13.85
CA ARG A 106 -14.38 -28.72 -12.80
C ARG A 106 -15.80 -29.12 -12.39
N ALA A 107 -16.71 -28.15 -12.30
CA ALA A 107 -18.12 -28.40 -12.00
C ALA A 107 -18.80 -29.21 -13.12
N GLU A 108 -18.60 -28.84 -14.38
CA GLU A 108 -19.11 -29.59 -15.55
C GLU A 108 -18.60 -31.03 -15.56
N HIS A 109 -17.30 -31.23 -15.31
CA HIS A 109 -16.71 -32.56 -15.23
C HIS A 109 -17.31 -33.39 -14.08
N ALA A 110 -17.53 -32.79 -12.90
CA ALA A 110 -18.17 -33.47 -11.78
C ALA A 110 -19.62 -33.88 -12.11
N LEU A 111 -20.39 -32.98 -12.75
CA LEU A 111 -21.76 -33.27 -13.20
C LEU A 111 -21.79 -34.40 -14.24
N ALA A 112 -20.85 -34.41 -15.19
CA ALA A 112 -20.74 -35.48 -16.19
C ALA A 112 -20.43 -36.84 -15.56
N GLN A 113 -19.57 -36.89 -14.53
CA GLN A 113 -19.28 -38.12 -13.79
C GLN A 113 -20.52 -38.65 -13.05
N ILE A 114 -21.28 -37.76 -12.40
CA ILE A 114 -22.53 -38.14 -11.71
C ILE A 114 -23.53 -38.73 -12.72
N ALA A 115 -23.69 -38.10 -13.89
CA ALA A 115 -24.57 -38.58 -14.94
C ALA A 115 -24.16 -39.98 -15.44
N GLN A 116 -22.87 -40.23 -15.69
CA GLN A 116 -22.37 -41.54 -16.12
C GLN A 116 -22.61 -42.64 -15.07
N ASN A 117 -22.40 -42.33 -13.79
CA ASN A 117 -22.60 -43.29 -12.70
C ASN A 117 -24.09 -43.62 -12.49
N SER A 118 -24.99 -42.67 -12.74
CA SER A 118 -26.44 -42.91 -12.68
C SER A 118 -26.96 -43.80 -13.82
N ALA A 119 -26.35 -43.71 -15.02
CA ALA A 119 -26.73 -44.54 -16.17
C ALA A 119 -26.22 -45.99 -16.08
N ALA A 120 -25.09 -46.23 -15.39
CA ALA A 120 -24.52 -47.57 -15.22
C ALA A 120 -25.13 -48.37 -14.05
N SER A 121 -25.94 -47.75 -13.20
CA SER A 121 -26.54 -48.37 -12.00
C SER A 121 -27.87 -49.12 -12.24
N HIS A 122 -28.31 -49.26 -13.50
CA HIS A 122 -29.53 -50.01 -13.85
C HIS A 122 -29.22 -51.25 -14.69
N CYS A 123 -28.43 -52.19 -14.16
CA CYS A 123 -28.61 -53.60 -14.51
C CYS A 123 -28.03 -54.50 -13.43
N SER A 124 -28.91 -55.34 -12.85
CA SER A 124 -28.64 -56.41 -11.89
C SER A 124 -28.43 -55.95 -10.44
N THR A 125 -29.44 -56.08 -9.58
CA THR A 125 -29.61 -57.29 -8.74
C THR A 125 -30.96 -57.18 -8.00
N SER A 126 -31.65 -58.31 -7.93
CA SER A 126 -32.96 -58.55 -7.37
C SER A 126 -33.15 -58.16 -5.90
N SER A 127 -34.33 -57.60 -5.62
CA SER A 127 -35.24 -57.99 -4.52
C SER A 127 -34.65 -58.17 -3.11
N VAL A 128 -34.80 -57.17 -2.24
CA VAL A 128 -35.44 -57.35 -0.92
C VAL A 128 -36.23 -56.09 -0.56
N GLN A 129 -37.49 -56.35 -0.24
CA GLN A 129 -38.53 -55.47 0.27
C GLN A 129 -38.18 -54.92 1.66
N SER A 130 -38.14 -53.60 1.83
CA SER A 130 -38.43 -52.97 3.12
C SER A 130 -38.96 -51.56 2.91
N GLN A 131 -40.23 -51.41 3.26
CA GLN A 131 -40.93 -50.14 3.37
C GLN A 131 -40.27 -49.32 4.50
N ASN A 132 -40.05 -48.03 4.27
CA ASN A 132 -40.64 -46.93 5.06
C ASN A 132 -39.90 -45.61 4.80
N ASN A 133 -40.70 -44.55 4.73
CA ASN A 133 -40.37 -43.13 4.87
C ASN A 133 -40.03 -42.35 3.58
N THR A 134 -41.13 -41.96 2.94
CA THR A 134 -41.30 -40.74 2.14
C THR A 134 -41.04 -39.52 3.01
N GLU A 135 -39.91 -38.84 2.83
CA GLU A 135 -39.67 -37.43 3.24
C GLU A 135 -38.25 -37.03 2.80
N ASP A 136 -38.08 -36.62 1.54
CA ASP A 136 -37.17 -35.52 1.15
C ASP A 136 -37.11 -35.38 -0.38
N CYS A 137 -37.89 -34.47 -0.95
CA CYS A 137 -37.80 -34.10 -2.37
C CYS A 137 -38.16 -32.62 -2.60
N VAL A 138 -37.94 -31.77 -1.59
CA VAL A 138 -38.34 -30.35 -1.62
C VAL A 138 -37.15 -29.39 -1.80
N GLU A 139 -35.92 -29.82 -1.53
CA GLU A 139 -34.73 -28.93 -1.63
C GLU A 139 -34.22 -28.71 -3.07
N ASP A 140 -34.50 -29.62 -4.01
CA ASP A 140 -33.98 -29.52 -5.40
C ASP A 140 -34.61 -28.34 -6.17
N SER A 141 -35.83 -27.94 -5.80
CA SER A 141 -36.53 -26.81 -6.42
C SER A 141 -35.92 -25.45 -6.05
N ARG A 142 -35.37 -25.31 -4.83
CA ARG A 142 -34.83 -24.03 -4.34
C ARG A 142 -33.47 -23.72 -4.95
N VAL A 143 -32.63 -24.75 -5.13
CA VAL A 143 -31.32 -24.60 -5.75
C VAL A 143 -31.46 -24.27 -7.24
N SER A 144 -32.42 -24.90 -7.93
CA SER A 144 -32.75 -24.60 -9.32
C SER A 144 -33.23 -23.15 -9.51
N GLU A 145 -34.14 -22.66 -8.67
CA GLU A 145 -34.64 -21.28 -8.74
C GLU A 145 -33.53 -20.26 -8.47
N PHE A 146 -32.63 -20.54 -7.52
CA PHE A 146 -31.48 -19.69 -7.24
C PHE A 146 -30.50 -19.61 -8.42
N MET A 147 -30.21 -20.75 -9.07
CA MET A 147 -29.33 -20.78 -10.25
C MET A 147 -29.96 -20.03 -11.44
N GLU A 148 -31.27 -20.19 -11.67
CA GLU A 148 -31.95 -19.49 -12.75
C GLU A 148 -31.97 -17.97 -12.53
N LYS A 149 -32.19 -17.54 -11.29
CA LYS A 149 -32.13 -16.12 -10.91
C LYS A 149 -30.72 -15.55 -11.10
N THR A 150 -29.69 -16.31 -10.74
CA THR A 150 -28.29 -15.91 -10.91
C THR A 150 -27.93 -15.78 -12.39
N ARG A 151 -28.37 -16.73 -13.22
CA ARG A 151 -28.17 -16.68 -14.67
C ARG A 151 -28.81 -15.44 -15.30
N LYS A 152 -30.07 -15.13 -14.96
CA LYS A 152 -30.77 -13.93 -15.45
C LYS A 152 -30.06 -12.64 -15.03
N GLN A 153 -29.47 -12.60 -13.83
CA GLN A 153 -28.70 -11.46 -13.36
C GLN A 153 -27.41 -11.24 -14.18
N ILE A 154 -26.71 -12.33 -14.51
CA ILE A 154 -25.50 -12.28 -15.33
C ILE A 154 -25.82 -11.82 -16.76
N GLU A 155 -26.89 -12.36 -17.36
CA GLU A 155 -27.34 -11.95 -18.69
C GLU A 155 -27.70 -10.44 -18.74
N ARG A 156 -28.33 -9.91 -17.67
CA ARG A 156 -28.59 -8.47 -17.55
C ARG A 156 -27.29 -7.65 -17.48
N LEU A 157 -26.33 -8.06 -16.66
CA LEU A 157 -25.04 -7.36 -16.56
C LEU A 157 -24.27 -7.37 -17.88
N HIS A 158 -24.34 -8.47 -18.63
CA HIS A 158 -23.73 -8.54 -19.96
C HIS A 158 -24.39 -7.55 -20.94
N ALA A 159 -25.71 -7.43 -20.93
CA ALA A 159 -26.42 -6.45 -21.75
C ALA A 159 -26.05 -5.00 -21.36
N GLU A 160 -26.05 -4.68 -20.07
CA GLU A 160 -25.66 -3.35 -19.57
C GLU A 160 -24.20 -3.01 -19.93
N SER A 161 -23.29 -3.99 -19.86
CA SER A 161 -21.89 -3.80 -20.27
C SER A 161 -21.72 -3.55 -21.76
N ALA A 162 -22.58 -4.16 -22.60
CA ALA A 162 -22.58 -3.97 -24.04
C ALA A 162 -23.08 -2.57 -24.41
N ASP A 163 -24.13 -2.09 -23.75
CA ASP A 163 -24.67 -0.73 -23.93
C ASP A 163 -23.63 0.33 -23.51
N LEU A 164 -22.94 0.11 -22.39
CA LEU A 164 -21.91 1.02 -21.90
C LEU A 164 -20.69 1.04 -22.83
N ARG A 165 -20.31 -0.11 -23.39
CA ARG A 165 -19.25 -0.20 -24.42
C ARG A 165 -19.66 0.49 -25.72
N ALA A 166 -20.93 0.40 -26.13
CA ALA A 166 -21.45 1.14 -27.29
C ALA A 166 -21.43 2.66 -27.06
N ALA A 167 -21.83 3.12 -25.87
CA ALA A 167 -21.76 4.53 -25.49
C ALA A 167 -20.32 5.07 -25.49
N LEU A 168 -19.35 4.28 -24.99
CA LEU A 168 -17.94 4.65 -25.02
C LEU A 168 -17.37 4.71 -26.44
N ALA A 169 -17.84 3.86 -27.37
CA ALA A 169 -17.41 3.91 -28.78
C ALA A 169 -17.87 5.19 -29.50
N VAL A 170 -18.99 5.80 -29.08
CA VAL A 170 -19.44 7.11 -29.61
C VAL A 170 -18.52 8.25 -29.15
N ILE A 171 -17.97 8.15 -27.93
CA ILE A 171 -17.06 9.16 -27.37
C ILE A 171 -15.63 8.98 -27.92
N THR A 172 -15.24 7.75 -28.25
CA THR A 172 -13.88 7.40 -28.70
C THR A 172 -13.73 7.21 -30.22
N GLY A 173 -14.78 7.51 -30.99
CA GLY A 173 -14.74 7.47 -32.46
C GLY A 173 -13.62 8.34 -33.05
N PRO A 174 -12.93 7.88 -34.13
CA PRO A 174 -11.73 8.52 -34.64
C PRO A 174 -12.03 9.88 -35.27
N THR A 175 -11.47 10.93 -34.68
CA THR A 175 -11.26 12.20 -35.38
C THR A 175 -10.14 11.97 -36.39
N THR A 176 -10.50 11.67 -37.63
CA THR A 176 -9.55 11.72 -38.75
C THR A 176 -9.37 13.18 -39.16
N PRO A 177 -8.17 13.75 -39.09
CA PRO A 177 -7.91 15.07 -39.65
C PRO A 177 -7.56 14.93 -41.13
N SER A 178 -8.23 15.67 -41.99
CA SER A 178 -7.59 16.10 -43.23
C SER A 178 -8.08 17.47 -43.68
N PRO A 179 -7.19 18.23 -44.36
CA PRO A 179 -7.18 19.68 -44.32
C PRO A 179 -7.82 20.26 -45.58
N THR A 180 -8.60 21.34 -45.45
CA THR A 180 -8.80 22.28 -46.57
C THR A 180 -9.07 23.67 -46.02
N THR A 181 -8.11 24.55 -46.28
CA THR A 181 -8.16 26.01 -46.23
C THR A 181 -9.34 26.55 -47.04
N ILE A 182 -10.07 27.56 -46.53
CA ILE A 182 -10.47 28.81 -47.22
C ILE A 182 -11.40 29.66 -46.31
N SER A 183 -10.88 30.84 -45.96
CA SER A 183 -11.54 32.17 -46.00
C SER A 183 -12.81 32.52 -45.19
N ARG A 184 -12.59 33.43 -44.22
CA ARG A 184 -13.18 34.79 -44.12
C ARG A 184 -14.71 34.94 -44.28
N ARG A 185 -15.41 35.19 -43.17
CA ARG A 185 -16.11 36.47 -42.82
C ARG A 185 -16.99 36.29 -41.56
N GLN A 186 -16.72 37.15 -40.57
CA GLN A 186 -17.62 37.93 -39.72
C GLN A 186 -18.89 37.33 -39.04
N ASP A 187 -18.95 37.68 -37.75
CA ASP A 187 -20.11 38.07 -36.94
C ASP A 187 -20.93 37.02 -36.18
N GLY A 188 -20.97 37.22 -34.86
CA GLY A 188 -22.11 36.86 -34.02
C GLY A 188 -21.77 35.98 -32.81
N VAL A 189 -22.27 36.40 -31.64
CA VAL A 189 -22.45 35.61 -30.42
C VAL A 189 -21.26 35.56 -29.44
N ILE A 190 -20.94 36.72 -28.86
CA ILE A 190 -20.57 36.79 -27.43
C ILE A 190 -21.53 37.78 -26.78
N ASP A 191 -22.75 37.33 -26.47
CA ASP A 191 -23.63 38.01 -25.52
C ASP A 191 -24.28 36.94 -24.67
N GLY A 192 -23.87 36.83 -23.39
CA GLY A 192 -24.40 35.77 -22.54
C GLY A 192 -23.68 35.45 -21.23
N LEU A 193 -22.66 36.19 -20.76
CA LEU A 193 -22.07 35.91 -19.43
C LEU A 193 -21.63 37.17 -18.63
N ALA A 194 -22.21 38.34 -18.92
CA ALA A 194 -21.88 39.61 -18.23
C ALA A 194 -23.01 40.17 -17.34
N LYS A 195 -23.93 39.33 -16.84
CA LYS A 195 -24.99 39.74 -15.90
C LYS A 195 -25.12 38.74 -14.75
N LEU A 196 -24.29 38.87 -13.72
CA LEU A 196 -24.61 38.47 -12.33
C LEU A 196 -23.53 38.89 -11.32
N ILE A 197 -22.93 40.08 -11.47
CA ILE A 197 -22.21 40.74 -10.38
C ILE A 197 -22.57 42.23 -10.41
N LYS A 198 -23.61 42.59 -9.67
CA LYS A 198 -23.82 43.92 -9.07
C LYS A 198 -25.15 43.92 -8.32
N LYS A 199 -25.07 43.80 -6.99
CA LYS A 199 -25.87 44.59 -6.04
C LYS A 199 -25.38 44.32 -4.62
N GLU A 200 -24.50 45.19 -4.15
CA GLU A 200 -24.57 45.72 -2.79
C GLU A 200 -25.63 46.86 -2.78
N PRO A 201 -26.24 47.23 -1.64
CA PRO A 201 -25.61 48.24 -0.77
C PRO A 201 -25.85 48.08 0.75
N THR A 202 -24.78 48.27 1.53
CA THR A 202 -24.53 49.39 2.47
C THR A 202 -25.50 49.67 3.66
N GLU A 203 -24.95 49.41 4.86
CA GLU A 203 -24.98 50.09 6.19
C GLU A 203 -26.28 50.53 6.89
N ALA A 204 -26.47 50.12 8.16
CA ALA A 204 -26.04 50.91 9.34
C ALA A 204 -26.45 50.25 10.71
N GLU A 205 -25.46 50.21 11.62
CA GLU A 205 -25.51 50.52 13.06
C GLU A 205 -26.19 49.62 14.15
N GLU A 206 -25.48 49.61 15.29
CA GLU A 206 -25.84 49.28 16.69
C GLU A 206 -25.81 47.85 17.28
N SER A 207 -24.70 47.58 18.00
CA SER A 207 -24.60 47.41 19.47
C SER A 207 -24.95 46.10 20.22
N SER A 208 -23.99 45.73 21.09
CA SER A 208 -24.09 44.98 22.38
C SER A 208 -24.35 43.46 22.35
N SER A 209 -23.43 42.58 22.77
CA SER A 209 -22.89 42.25 24.12
C SER A 209 -23.55 41.03 24.80
N LEU A 210 -22.70 40.13 25.32
CA LEU A 210 -22.78 39.38 26.59
C LEU A 210 -23.65 38.09 26.75
N VAL A 211 -22.91 36.97 26.92
CA VAL A 211 -23.00 35.88 27.96
C VAL A 211 -24.12 34.82 27.94
N VAL A 212 -23.70 33.64 28.42
CA VAL A 212 -24.42 32.57 29.18
C VAL A 212 -24.78 31.37 28.29
N ALA A 213 -24.01 30.28 28.26
CA ALA A 213 -23.75 29.25 29.28
C ALA A 213 -24.88 28.20 29.44
N SER A 214 -24.42 26.96 29.66
CA SER A 214 -25.15 25.81 30.25
C SER A 214 -26.16 25.12 29.32
N GLY A 215 -26.22 23.80 29.17
CA GLY A 215 -25.66 22.69 29.90
C GLY A 215 -26.34 21.39 29.39
N PRO A 216 -25.94 20.21 29.92
CA PRO A 216 -26.14 18.90 29.31
C PRO A 216 -27.41 18.18 29.79
N VAL A 217 -27.93 17.23 29.01
CA VAL A 217 -28.91 16.25 29.51
C VAL A 217 -28.40 14.83 29.26
N LYS A 218 -28.47 14.05 30.33
CA LYS A 218 -27.94 12.71 30.55
C LYS A 218 -29.12 11.83 31.00
N ARG A 219 -29.01 10.51 30.71
CA ARG A 219 -29.81 9.37 31.22
C ARG A 219 -31.07 9.06 30.40
N THR A 220 -31.47 7.80 30.18
CA THR A 220 -31.29 6.61 31.04
C THR A 220 -31.37 5.31 30.23
N THR A 221 -30.69 4.31 30.78
CA THR A 221 -30.53 2.89 30.44
C THR A 221 -31.78 2.05 30.73
N GLU A 222 -31.75 0.78 30.25
CA GLU A 222 -32.50 -0.44 30.63
C GLU A 222 -33.64 -0.85 29.68
N GLU A 223 -33.83 -2.10 29.25
CA GLU A 223 -33.09 -3.37 29.34
C GLU A 223 -33.75 -4.36 28.33
N LEU A 224 -32.95 -5.29 27.78
CA LEU A 224 -33.24 -6.68 27.32
C LEU A 224 -34.61 -6.99 26.65
N SER A 225 -34.68 -7.59 25.46
CA SER A 225 -34.39 -9.03 25.25
C SER A 225 -34.50 -9.45 23.77
N ASN A 226 -33.57 -10.34 23.34
CA ASN A 226 -33.64 -11.43 22.34
C ASN A 226 -34.40 -11.27 21.00
N GLU A 227 -33.67 -11.45 19.88
CA GLU A 227 -33.70 -12.69 19.06
C GLU A 227 -32.66 -12.65 17.93
N GLN A 228 -32.02 -13.81 17.71
CA GLN A 228 -30.98 -14.11 16.72
C GLN A 228 -31.38 -13.78 15.27
N GLY A 229 -30.47 -13.14 14.54
CA GLY A 229 -30.50 -13.07 13.08
C GLY A 229 -29.13 -12.74 12.51
N ARG A 230 -28.42 -13.75 12.00
CA ARG A 230 -27.11 -13.63 11.34
C ARG A 230 -27.19 -12.62 10.18
N HIS A 231 -26.55 -11.47 10.31
CA HIS A 231 -26.07 -10.73 9.15
C HIS A 231 -24.62 -10.32 9.34
N SER A 232 -23.83 -10.83 8.40
CA SER A 232 -22.42 -10.61 8.21
C SER A 232 -22.06 -9.14 8.44
N LYS A 233 -21.28 -8.85 9.48
CA LYS A 233 -20.63 -7.55 9.64
C LYS A 233 -19.62 -7.42 8.51
N ARG A 234 -20.09 -6.81 7.42
CA ARG A 234 -19.30 -6.15 6.38
C ARG A 234 -18.11 -5.51 7.07
N ILE A 235 -16.91 -6.04 6.82
CA ILE A 235 -15.67 -5.45 7.30
C ILE A 235 -15.68 -4.02 6.76
N LYS A 236 -15.77 -3.10 7.71
CA LYS A 236 -15.74 -1.66 7.50
C LYS A 236 -14.33 -1.38 7.02
N THR A 237 -14.15 -1.20 5.72
CA THR A 237 -13.01 -0.48 5.17
C THR A 237 -13.01 0.89 5.85
N GLU A 238 -12.07 1.08 6.77
CA GLU A 238 -11.78 2.36 7.40
C GLU A 238 -11.34 3.38 6.34
N PRO A 239 -11.54 4.69 6.59
CA PRO A 239 -11.51 5.73 5.58
C PRO A 239 -10.13 5.94 4.95
N GLU A 240 -10.14 6.23 3.65
CA GLU A 240 -9.05 6.84 2.91
C GLU A 240 -8.68 8.21 3.48
N ASP A 241 -7.83 8.24 4.51
CA ASP A 241 -7.08 9.44 4.92
C ASP A 241 -5.80 9.04 5.69
N SER A 242 -5.21 7.89 5.36
CA SER A 242 -3.88 7.56 5.87
C SER A 242 -2.82 8.30 5.05
N PRO A 243 -1.88 9.06 5.65
CA PRO A 243 -0.79 9.72 4.92
C PRO A 243 0.22 8.73 4.29
N TYR A 244 0.04 7.44 4.54
CA TYR A 244 0.90 6.37 4.08
C TYR A 244 0.34 5.73 2.81
N PRO A 245 1.20 5.25 1.89
CA PRO A 245 0.74 4.46 0.77
C PRO A 245 0.07 3.16 1.25
N PRO A 246 -0.82 2.56 0.44
CA PRO A 246 -1.41 1.28 0.75
C PRO A 246 -0.33 0.21 0.91
N LEU A 247 -0.47 -0.64 1.93
CA LEU A 247 0.44 -1.76 2.14
C LEU A 247 0.37 -2.75 0.97
N PRO A 248 1.47 -3.44 0.62
CA PRO A 248 1.45 -4.41 -0.45
C PRO A 248 0.45 -5.55 -0.19
N ASP A 249 -0.23 -5.99 -1.24
CA ASP A 249 -1.12 -7.14 -1.16
C ASP A 249 -0.32 -8.42 -0.87
N LEU A 250 -0.78 -9.17 0.12
CA LEU A 250 -0.18 -10.44 0.52
C LEU A 250 -0.92 -11.58 -0.17
N VAL A 251 -0.24 -12.24 -1.10
CA VAL A 251 -0.83 -13.36 -1.85
C VAL A 251 -0.95 -14.58 -0.95
N PHE A 252 -2.17 -15.11 -0.83
CA PHE A 252 -2.42 -16.36 -0.13
C PHE A 252 -2.02 -17.55 -1.03
N PRO A 253 -1.36 -18.59 -0.50
CA PRO A 253 -0.92 -19.72 -1.30
C PRO A 253 -2.13 -20.48 -1.86
N PRO A 254 -2.11 -20.88 -3.15
CA PRO A 254 -3.26 -21.54 -3.79
C PRO A 254 -3.50 -22.97 -3.26
N PHE A 255 -2.49 -23.57 -2.65
CA PHE A 255 -2.56 -24.91 -2.08
C PHE A 255 -1.88 -24.93 -0.72
N LEU A 256 -2.54 -25.56 0.26
CA LEU A 256 -2.01 -25.77 1.60
C LEU A 256 -1.89 -27.27 1.89
N PRO A 257 -0.76 -27.73 2.45
CA PRO A 257 -0.67 -29.11 2.91
C PRO A 257 -1.63 -29.32 4.08
N SER A 258 -2.13 -30.55 4.24
CA SER A 258 -3.03 -30.92 5.34
C SER A 258 -2.45 -30.59 6.72
N GLU A 259 -1.13 -30.69 6.87
CA GLU A 259 -0.41 -30.32 8.11
C GLU A 259 -0.64 -28.85 8.52
N ALA A 260 -0.84 -27.94 7.57
CA ALA A 260 -1.07 -26.52 7.86
C ALA A 260 -2.39 -26.28 8.63
N SER A 261 -3.35 -27.19 8.54
CA SER A 261 -4.64 -27.11 9.25
C SER A 261 -4.51 -27.23 10.77
N LYS A 262 -3.40 -27.80 11.26
CA LYS A 262 -3.13 -27.95 12.70
C LYS A 262 -2.63 -26.66 13.34
N TYR A 263 -2.22 -25.69 12.53
CA TYR A 263 -1.62 -24.44 13.00
C TYR A 263 -2.51 -23.25 12.66
N SER A 264 -2.53 -22.27 13.56
CA SER A 264 -3.12 -20.97 13.28
C SER A 264 -2.37 -20.27 12.14
N LEU A 265 -2.94 -19.18 11.62
CA LEU A 265 -2.18 -18.26 10.78
C LEU A 265 -0.99 -17.66 11.57
N PRO A 266 0.05 -17.17 10.87
CA PRO A 266 1.15 -16.51 11.55
C PRO A 266 0.64 -15.35 12.41
N PRO A 267 1.10 -15.26 13.68
CA PRO A 267 0.65 -14.21 14.59
C PRO A 267 1.20 -12.84 14.17
N ARG A 268 0.52 -11.78 14.62
CA ARG A 268 1.03 -10.41 14.49
C ARG A 268 2.30 -10.26 15.34
N VAL A 269 3.29 -9.58 14.78
CA VAL A 269 4.48 -9.14 15.54
C VAL A 269 4.35 -7.68 15.92
N LYS A 270 4.91 -7.33 17.08
CA LYS A 270 5.07 -5.96 17.54
C LYS A 270 6.44 -5.46 17.11
N ALA A 271 6.47 -4.57 16.13
CA ALA A 271 7.67 -3.92 15.64
C ALA A 271 7.90 -2.58 16.33
N VAL A 272 9.14 -2.32 16.72
CA VAL A 272 9.58 -1.08 17.37
C VAL A 272 10.86 -0.62 16.69
N LEU A 273 10.81 0.59 16.14
CA LEU A 273 11.96 1.27 15.56
C LEU A 273 12.60 2.15 16.64
N GLY A 274 13.91 1.98 16.84
CA GLY A 274 14.68 2.74 17.83
C GLY A 274 15.89 3.43 17.19
N PHE A 275 16.19 4.64 17.67
CA PHE A 275 17.39 5.38 17.30
C PHE A 275 18.52 5.10 18.29
N ILE A 276 19.61 4.51 17.81
CA ILE A 276 20.79 4.17 18.60
C ILE A 276 21.87 5.20 18.28
N LYS A 277 22.31 5.96 19.29
CA LYS A 277 23.28 7.06 19.13
C LYS A 277 24.74 6.59 19.12
N ASN A 278 25.06 5.53 19.85
CA ASN A 278 26.42 5.05 20.09
C ASN A 278 26.57 3.58 19.65
N PRO A 279 27.67 3.17 18.99
CA PRO A 279 28.88 3.93 18.67
C PRO A 279 28.76 4.84 17.42
N SER A 280 27.78 4.61 16.55
CA SER A 280 27.44 5.47 15.41
C SER A 280 25.92 5.66 15.35
N PRO A 281 25.40 6.86 15.02
CA PRO A 281 23.96 7.08 14.93
C PRO A 281 23.32 6.20 13.84
N HIS A 282 22.48 5.26 14.22
CA HIS A 282 21.75 4.40 13.30
C HIS A 282 20.38 4.02 13.86
N LEU A 283 19.47 3.65 12.95
CA LEU A 283 18.17 3.09 13.33
C LEU A 283 18.29 1.56 13.41
N SER A 284 17.68 1.01 14.45
CA SER A 284 17.53 -0.42 14.66
C SER A 284 16.06 -0.77 14.83
N LEU A 285 15.64 -1.82 14.14
CA LEU A 285 14.30 -2.36 14.21
C LEU A 285 14.32 -3.59 15.10
N LEU A 286 13.45 -3.65 16.11
CA LEU A 286 13.26 -4.81 16.97
C LEU A 286 11.80 -5.28 16.82
N TRP A 287 11.59 -6.58 16.65
CA TRP A 287 10.24 -7.15 16.69
C TRP A 287 10.14 -8.35 17.60
N SER A 288 8.98 -8.44 18.26
CA SER A 288 8.62 -9.49 19.20
C SER A 288 7.20 -9.95 18.95
N LEU A 289 6.78 -11.05 19.56
CA LEU A 289 5.41 -11.53 19.43
C LEU A 289 4.46 -10.54 20.12
N ASP A 290 3.42 -10.09 19.42
CA ASP A 290 2.44 -9.14 19.98
C ASP A 290 1.51 -9.86 20.96
N GLU A 291 0.99 -11.02 20.53
CA GLU A 291 0.09 -11.85 21.32
C GLU A 291 0.48 -13.34 21.19
N ILE A 292 0.39 -14.07 22.30
CA ILE A 292 0.63 -15.51 22.31
C ILE A 292 -0.57 -16.20 21.69
N VAL A 293 -0.39 -16.73 20.48
CA VAL A 293 -1.43 -17.47 19.76
C VAL A 293 -1.26 -18.97 19.99
N PRO A 294 -2.32 -19.70 20.42
CA PRO A 294 -2.29 -21.16 20.51
C PRO A 294 -1.98 -21.79 19.15
N ASN A 295 -1.15 -22.83 19.14
CA ASN A 295 -0.75 -23.55 17.91
C ASN A 295 -0.14 -22.64 16.83
N ALA A 296 0.69 -21.66 17.24
CA ALA A 296 1.42 -20.80 16.31
C ALA A 296 2.22 -21.65 15.29
N PRO A 297 2.18 -21.30 14.00
CA PRO A 297 2.88 -22.07 12.99
C PRO A 297 4.39 -21.88 13.11
N PRO A 298 5.17 -22.88 12.69
CA PRO A 298 6.61 -22.70 12.48
C PRO A 298 6.85 -21.67 11.37
N MET A 299 7.53 -20.59 11.75
CA MET A 299 7.82 -19.44 10.89
C MET A 299 8.96 -19.74 9.91
N ASN A 300 8.88 -19.18 8.70
CA ASN A 300 9.91 -19.31 7.67
C ASN A 300 10.75 -18.03 7.57
N LEU A 301 10.11 -16.88 7.40
CA LEU A 301 10.79 -15.58 7.30
C LEU A 301 9.91 -14.42 7.78
N TYR A 302 10.54 -13.27 7.97
CA TYR A 302 9.92 -11.98 8.17
C TYR A 302 10.30 -11.04 7.03
N SER A 303 9.30 -10.41 6.42
CA SER A 303 9.50 -9.35 5.43
C SER A 303 9.29 -7.99 6.10
N ILE A 304 10.26 -7.09 5.89
CA ILE A 304 10.24 -5.74 6.45
C ILE A 304 9.96 -4.76 5.32
N PHE A 305 8.99 -3.88 5.53
CA PHE A 305 8.64 -2.82 4.59
C PHE A 305 8.89 -1.47 5.24
N ILE A 306 9.58 -0.60 4.50
CA ILE A 306 9.94 0.75 4.93
C ILE A 306 9.35 1.78 3.98
N SER A 307 8.94 2.91 4.53
CA SER A 307 8.50 4.06 3.76
C SER A 307 9.04 5.34 4.40
N THR A 308 9.55 6.25 3.58
CA THR A 308 10.22 7.47 4.04
C THR A 308 9.45 8.67 3.55
N GLU A 309 9.35 9.69 4.38
CA GLU A 309 8.79 10.98 4.00
C GLU A 309 9.59 11.57 2.83
N LEU A 310 8.91 12.09 1.81
CA LEU A 310 9.56 12.62 0.60
C LEU A 310 10.24 13.97 0.85
N ALA A 311 9.62 14.82 1.66
CA ALA A 311 10.16 16.10 2.10
C ALA A 311 9.94 16.29 3.61
N PRO A 312 10.91 16.82 4.37
CA PRO A 312 10.80 16.99 5.81
C PRO A 312 9.53 17.75 6.22
N GLY A 313 8.68 17.13 7.05
CA GLY A 313 7.45 17.73 7.56
C GLY A 313 6.30 17.82 6.55
N SER A 314 6.42 17.23 5.37
CA SER A 314 5.34 17.16 4.38
C SER A 314 4.22 16.21 4.78
N GLY A 315 4.50 15.20 5.60
CA GLY A 315 3.60 14.08 5.89
C GLY A 315 3.36 13.18 4.67
N VAL A 316 4.02 13.40 3.53
CA VAL A 316 3.85 12.60 2.31
C VAL A 316 4.97 11.57 2.22
N PHE A 317 4.58 10.30 2.09
CA PHE A 317 5.50 9.16 2.17
C PHE A 317 5.78 8.53 0.79
N SER A 318 6.98 8.00 0.60
CA SER A 318 7.36 7.20 -0.56
C SER A 318 6.61 5.88 -0.60
N SER A 319 6.54 5.22 -1.76
CA SER A 319 6.05 3.84 -1.85
C SER A 319 6.81 2.91 -0.89
N TRP A 320 6.14 1.83 -0.46
CA TRP A 320 6.74 0.83 0.41
C TRP A 320 7.91 0.13 -0.28
N GLN A 321 9.09 0.26 0.30
CA GLN A 321 10.28 -0.48 -0.11
C GLN A 321 10.43 -1.71 0.77
N LYS A 322 10.53 -2.88 0.14
CA LYS A 322 10.84 -4.14 0.83
C LYS A 322 12.35 -4.23 1.10
N LEU A 323 12.73 -4.49 2.35
CA LEU A 323 14.09 -4.84 2.75
C LEU A 323 14.36 -6.35 2.55
N PRO A 324 15.62 -6.79 2.57
CA PRO A 324 15.95 -8.21 2.46
C PRO A 324 15.22 -9.05 3.51
N ASP A 325 14.65 -10.17 3.08
CA ASP A 325 13.91 -11.08 3.96
C ASP A 325 14.80 -11.64 5.07
N GLN A 326 14.25 -11.71 6.28
CA GLN A 326 14.94 -12.21 7.46
C GLN A 326 14.44 -13.61 7.79
N THR A 327 15.29 -14.63 7.61
CA THR A 327 14.94 -16.00 8.01
C THR A 327 14.54 -16.04 9.48
N ALA A 328 13.39 -16.66 9.76
CA ALA A 328 12.82 -16.65 11.09
C ALA A 328 13.72 -17.40 12.08
N ARG A 329 13.97 -16.76 13.22
CA ARG A 329 14.63 -17.32 14.40
C ARG A 329 13.71 -17.14 15.60
N THR A 330 14.12 -17.67 16.75
CA THR A 330 13.41 -17.45 18.01
C THR A 330 13.30 -15.94 18.29
N LEU A 331 12.07 -15.46 18.47
CA LEU A 331 11.81 -14.07 18.81
C LEU A 331 12.29 -13.75 20.23
N PRO A 332 12.66 -12.49 20.53
CA PRO A 332 12.65 -11.33 19.62
C PRO A 332 13.76 -11.37 18.57
N MET A 333 13.52 -10.71 17.44
CA MET A 333 14.50 -10.53 16.36
C MET A 333 14.73 -9.05 16.08
N SER A 334 15.91 -8.71 15.57
CA SER A 334 16.26 -7.34 15.20
C SER A 334 16.87 -7.24 13.81
N TYR A 335 16.80 -6.03 13.26
CA TYR A 335 17.44 -5.63 12.01
C TYR A 335 18.10 -4.27 12.21
N GLU A 336 19.42 -4.25 12.12
CA GLU A 336 20.24 -3.06 12.31
C GLU A 336 20.49 -2.35 10.97
N ASN A 337 21.00 -1.11 11.05
CA ASN A 337 21.42 -0.32 9.90
C ASN A 337 20.28 0.01 8.93
N VAL A 338 19.09 0.31 9.47
CA VAL A 338 17.99 0.86 8.67
C VAL A 338 18.41 2.24 8.17
N LYS A 339 18.54 2.39 6.84
CA LYS A 339 18.94 3.65 6.21
C LYS A 339 17.86 4.71 6.44
N PHE A 340 18.27 5.90 6.85
CA PHE A 340 17.36 7.03 7.03
C PHE A 340 17.96 8.31 6.48
N LYS A 341 17.08 9.25 6.11
CA LYS A 341 17.47 10.61 5.73
C LYS A 341 17.22 11.52 6.94
N PRO A 342 18.25 12.23 7.45
CA PRO A 342 18.06 13.17 8.54
C PRO A 342 16.96 14.19 8.22
N GLY A 343 16.08 14.46 9.19
CA GLY A 343 14.93 15.37 9.04
C GLY A 343 13.68 14.76 8.40
N HIS A 344 13.76 13.56 7.81
CA HIS A 344 12.60 12.88 7.24
C HIS A 344 12.00 11.88 8.23
N LYS A 345 10.67 11.77 8.26
CA LYS A 345 10.01 10.68 8.99
C LYS A 345 10.23 9.34 8.28
N LEU A 346 10.54 8.30 9.04
CA LEU A 346 10.65 6.92 8.53
C LEU A 346 9.62 6.05 9.25
N CYS A 347 8.84 5.30 8.48
CA CYS A 347 7.86 4.35 8.98
C CYS A 347 8.19 2.93 8.52
N VAL A 348 7.92 1.97 9.40
CA VAL A 348 8.25 0.57 9.20
C VAL A 348 7.07 -0.32 9.60
N THR A 349 6.86 -1.40 8.85
CA THR A 349 6.01 -2.53 9.24
C THR A 349 6.71 -3.85 8.94
N VAL A 350 6.33 -4.89 9.66
CA VAL A 350 6.88 -6.25 9.53
C VAL A 350 5.72 -7.22 9.35
N VAL A 351 5.88 -8.19 8.45
CA VAL A 351 4.95 -9.30 8.27
C VAL A 351 5.69 -10.63 8.34
N GLY A 352 5.09 -11.60 9.01
CA GLY A 352 5.60 -12.96 9.10
C GLY A 352 5.03 -13.87 8.02
N LEU A 353 5.86 -14.78 7.51
CA LEU A 353 5.51 -15.86 6.59
C LEU A 353 5.82 -17.20 7.26
N ASP A 354 4.84 -18.12 7.32
CA ASP A 354 5.09 -19.47 7.81
C ASP A 354 5.71 -20.40 6.76
N LYS A 355 6.14 -21.59 7.19
CA LYS A 355 6.67 -22.63 6.28
C LYS A 355 5.65 -23.14 5.26
N PHE A 356 4.38 -22.82 5.42
CA PHE A 356 3.29 -23.22 4.54
C PHE A 356 2.96 -22.14 3.50
N GLY A 357 3.70 -21.03 3.51
CA GLY A 357 3.52 -19.92 2.57
C GLY A 357 2.38 -18.98 2.94
N ARG A 358 1.80 -19.09 4.14
CA ARG A 358 0.74 -18.18 4.60
C ARG A 358 1.37 -16.97 5.28
N TYR A 359 0.92 -15.78 4.90
CA TYR A 359 1.28 -14.56 5.61
C TYR A 359 0.35 -14.31 6.80
N GLY A 360 0.92 -13.72 7.86
CA GLY A 360 0.15 -13.15 8.97
C GLY A 360 -0.31 -11.71 8.66
N PRO A 361 -0.95 -11.05 9.63
CA PRO A 361 -1.22 -9.62 9.54
C PRO A 361 0.09 -8.82 9.62
N PHE A 362 0.11 -7.66 8.96
CA PHE A 362 1.15 -6.66 9.17
C PHE A 362 1.18 -6.20 10.63
N SER A 363 2.38 -5.88 11.12
CA SER A 363 2.53 -5.16 12.38
C SER A 363 1.89 -3.78 12.30
N ASN A 364 1.58 -3.21 13.45
CA ASN A 364 1.27 -1.78 13.52
C ASN A 364 2.47 -0.98 12.96
N LEU A 365 2.18 0.18 12.38
CA LEU A 365 3.22 1.07 11.87
C LEU A 365 4.06 1.60 13.03
N SER A 366 5.38 1.46 12.92
CA SER A 366 6.34 2.10 13.81
C SER A 366 7.05 3.21 13.04
N CYS A 367 6.85 4.46 13.45
CA CYS A 367 7.43 5.63 12.81
C CYS A 367 8.39 6.37 13.76
N VAL A 368 9.49 6.89 13.21
CA VAL A 368 10.46 7.74 13.92
C VAL A 368 10.74 8.97 13.06
N ASP A 369 10.80 10.13 13.71
CA ASP A 369 11.20 11.37 13.06
C ASP A 369 12.74 11.40 12.98
N GLY A 370 13.31 11.49 11.78
CA GLY A 370 14.76 11.55 11.56
C GLY A 370 15.43 12.84 12.09
N SER A 371 14.71 13.64 12.89
CA SER A 371 15.12 14.90 13.48
C SER A 371 15.30 14.84 15.01
N GLU A 372 15.28 13.67 15.65
CA GLU A 372 15.61 13.56 17.09
C GLU A 372 17.12 13.79 17.39
N GLU A 373 17.64 14.92 16.92
CA GLU A 373 18.56 15.72 17.72
C GLU A 373 17.74 16.64 18.64
N ALA A 374 18.03 16.57 19.95
CA ALA A 374 17.66 17.54 20.98
C ALA A 374 16.19 17.62 21.43
N LYS A 375 15.69 16.57 22.11
CA LYS A 375 15.07 16.79 23.43
C LYS A 375 15.69 15.87 24.46
N SER A 376 16.45 16.52 25.33
CA SER A 376 16.96 16.09 26.61
C SER A 376 16.10 15.00 27.30
N CYS A 377 16.68 13.81 27.46
CA CYS A 377 16.50 13.03 28.68
C CYS A 377 17.74 13.26 29.55
N GLU A 378 17.89 14.49 30.03
CA GLU A 378 18.63 14.82 31.24
C GLU A 378 17.57 15.16 32.29
N ASN A 379 17.09 14.12 32.97
CA ASN A 379 16.55 14.13 34.33
C ASN A 379 15.92 12.77 34.67
N LYS A 380 16.74 11.83 35.16
CA LYS A 380 16.59 11.24 36.50
C LYS A 380 17.76 10.30 36.81
#